data_AF-A0AAP8EXU8-F1
#
_entry.id   AF-A0AAP8EXU8-F1
#
_cell.length_a   1.000
_cell.length_b   1.000
_cell.length_c   1.000
_cell.angle_alpha   90.00
_cell.angle_beta   90.00
_cell.angle_gamma   90.00
#
_symmetry.space_group_name_H-M   'P 1'
#
loop_
_entity.id
_entity.type
_entity.pdbx_description
1 polymer ?
#
loop_
_entity_poly.entity_id
_entity_poly.type
_entity_poly.pdbx_seq_one_letter_code
_entity_poly.pdbx_strand_id
1 'polypeptide(L)' 'MFVKILNNLIENKKLELVELVNKHGFSHTKVIHLSQEIDKLINKYLNIKKEPYNRVQREQIHKNK' A
#
# COMPACT_ATOMS: atom_id res chain seq x y z
N MET A 1 -15.12 3.17 -4.68
CA MET A 1 -14.81 1.98 -5.51
C MET A 1 -13.31 1.68 -5.58
N PHE A 2 -12.47 2.66 -5.95
CA PHE A 2 -11.02 2.46 -6.16
C PHE A 2 -10.23 1.96 -4.94
N VAL A 3 -10.52 2.49 -3.74
CA VAL A 3 -9.87 2.09 -2.47
C VAL A 3 -10.17 0.62 -2.12
N LYS A 4 -11.37 0.13 -2.42
CA LYS A 4 -11.77 -1.26 -2.17
C LYS A 4 -11.04 -2.24 -3.10
N ILE A 5 -10.89 -1.86 -4.37
CA ILE A 5 -10.12 -2.64 -5.36
C ILE A 5 -8.65 -2.72 -4.92
N LEU A 6 -8.06 -1.61 -4.50
CA LEU A 6 -6.68 -1.58 -4.03
C LEU A 6 -6.49 -2.43 -2.77
N ASN A 7 -7.45 -2.40 -1.84
CA ASN A 7 -7.40 -3.23 -0.64
C ASN A 7 -7.45 -4.73 -1.00
N ASN A 8 -8.38 -5.13 -1.88
CA ASN A 8 -8.48 -6.52 -2.32
C ASN A 8 -7.19 -7.00 -3.02
N LEU A 9 -6.56 -6.14 -3.82
CA LEU A 9 -5.29 -6.46 -4.47
C LEU A 9 -4.17 -6.68 -3.45
N ILE A 10 -4.12 -5.86 -2.39
CA ILE A 10 -3.15 -6.02 -1.30
C ILE A 10 -3.37 -7.36 -0.58
N GLU A 11 -4.62 -7.69 -0.24
CA GLU A 11 -4.94 -8.95 0.45
C GLU A 11 -4.60 -10.18 -0.42
N ASN A 12 -4.94 -10.15 -1.71
CA ASN A 12 -4.57 -11.25 -2.62
C ASN A 12 -3.05 -11.44 -2.72
N LYS A 13 -2.29 -10.35 -2.83
CA LYS A 13 -0.82 -10.44 -2.88
C LYS A 13 -0.20 -10.90 -1.55
N LYS A 14 -0.81 -10.59 -0.41
CA LYS A 14 -0.36 -11.14 0.89
C LYS A 14 -0.51 -12.65 0.94
N LEU A 15 -1.62 -13.19 0.43
CA LEU A 15 -1.81 -14.65 0.35
C LEU A 15 -0.75 -15.29 -0.54
N GLU A 16 -0.50 -14.71 -1.72
CA GLU A 16 0.57 -15.14 -2.63
C GLU A 16 1.95 -15.09 -1.94
N LEU A 17 2.23 -14.04 -1.16
CA LEU A 17 3.48 -13.92 -0.41
C LEU A 17 3.64 -15.05 0.61
N VAL A 18 2.59 -15.39 1.36
CA VAL A 18 2.63 -16.48 2.34
C VAL A 18 2.91 -17.82 1.66
N GLU A 19 2.23 -18.11 0.54
CA GLU A 19 2.48 -19.33 -0.23
C GLU A 19 3.93 -19.39 -0.75
N LEU A 20 4.44 -18.27 -1.27
CA LEU A 20 5.77 -18.18 -1.83
C LEU A 20 6.86 -18.31 -0.74
N VAL A 21 6.64 -17.70 0.43
CA VAL A 21 7.49 -17.86 1.63
C VAL A 21 7.52 -19.31 2.07
N ASN A 22 6.37 -19.97 2.16
CA ASN A 22 6.30 -21.37 2.57
C ASN A 22 7.05 -22.29 1.60
N LYS A 23 7.06 -21.96 0.31
CA LYS A 23 7.74 -22.75 -0.72
C LYS A 23 9.24 -22.50 -0.82
N HIS A 24 9.68 -21.24 -0.66
CA HIS A 24 11.04 -20.83 -1.02
C HIS A 24 11.83 -20.17 0.12
N GLY A 25 11.18 -19.83 1.23
CA GLY A 25 11.77 -19.07 2.33
C GLY A 25 11.86 -17.56 2.06
N PHE A 26 12.05 -16.78 3.13
CA PHE A 26 12.05 -15.31 3.08
C PHE A 26 13.20 -14.70 2.26
N SER A 27 14.33 -15.38 2.17
CA SER A 27 15.53 -14.90 1.46
C SER A 27 15.45 -15.08 -0.06
N HIS A 28 14.40 -15.75 -0.58
CA HIS A 28 14.27 -15.97 -2.00
C HIS A 28 13.93 -14.66 -2.73
N THR A 29 14.65 -14.36 -3.81
CA THR A 29 14.55 -13.09 -4.56
C THR A 29 13.10 -12.76 -4.97
N LYS A 30 12.31 -13.76 -5.37
CA LYS A 30 10.88 -13.56 -5.71
C LYS A 30 10.03 -13.13 -4.50
N VAL A 31 10.30 -13.67 -3.32
CA VAL A 31 9.61 -13.31 -2.06
C VAL A 31 9.95 -11.88 -1.68
N ILE A 32 11.21 -11.50 -1.80
CA ILE A 32 11.67 -10.13 -1.55
C ILE A 32 10.98 -9.15 -2.50
N HIS A 33 10.96 -9.43 -3.80
CA HIS A 33 10.30 -8.56 -4.77
C HIS A 33 8.79 -8.44 -4.53
N LEU A 34 8.11 -9.55 -4.23
CA LEU A 34 6.69 -9.53 -3.94
C LEU A 34 6.37 -8.73 -2.66
N SER A 35 7.19 -8.85 -1.62
CA SER A 35 7.09 -8.01 -0.40
C SER A 35 7.21 -6.53 -0.73
N GLN A 36 8.20 -6.14 -1.54
CA GLN A 36 8.40 -4.74 -1.96
C GLN A 36 7.24 -4.19 -2.78
N GLU A 37 6.60 -5.03 -3.62
CA GLU A 37 5.39 -4.63 -4.34
C GLU A 37 4.21 -4.38 -3.40
N ILE A 38 4.01 -5.26 -2.42
CA ILE A 38 2.96 -5.09 -1.40
C ILE A 38 3.18 -3.79 -0.63
N ASP A 39 4.41 -3.48 -0.22
CA ASP A 39 4.73 -2.23 0.47
C ASP A 39 4.40 -1.00 -0.39
N LYS A 40 4.70 -1.02 -1.69
CA LYS A 40 4.34 0.07 -2.62
C LYS A 40 2.82 0.25 -2.71
N LEU A 41 2.06 -0.84 -2.75
CA LEU A 41 0.60 -0.80 -2.80
C LEU A 41 0.01 -0.27 -1.49
N ILE A 42 0.55 -0.68 -0.34
CA ILE A 42 0.15 -0.16 0.98
C ILE A 42 0.44 1.33 1.06
N ASN A 43 1.62 1.79 0.64
CA ASN A 43 1.96 3.21 0.63
C ASN A 43 1.00 4.00 -0.27
N LYS A 44 0.64 3.48 -1.44
CA LYS A 44 -0.38 4.09 -2.32
C LYS A 44 -1.74 4.16 -1.64
N TYR A 45 -2.16 3.09 -0.96
CA TYR A 45 -3.42 3.04 -0.21
C TYR A 45 -3.45 4.08 0.91
N LEU A 46 -2.36 4.17 1.69
CA LEU A 46 -2.21 5.14 2.78
C LEU A 46 -2.23 6.58 2.24
N ASN A 47 -1.56 6.86 1.12
CA ASN A 47 -1.57 8.19 0.50
C ASN A 47 -2.99 8.59 0.07
N ILE A 48 -3.75 7.68 -0.54
CA ILE A 48 -5.15 7.92 -0.92
C ILE A 48 -6.02 8.18 0.33
N LYS A 49 -5.75 7.48 1.44
CA LYS A 49 -6.46 7.72 2.72
C LYS A 49 -6.01 8.99 3.47
N LYS A 50 -4.78 9.46 3.26
CA LYS A 50 -4.23 10.68 3.88
C LYS A 50 -4.62 11.98 3.15
N GLU A 51 -4.95 11.90 1.87
CA GLU A 51 -5.46 13.02 1.05
C GLU A 51 -6.56 13.88 1.72
N PRO A 52 -7.60 13.35 2.38
CA PRO A 52 -8.61 14.19 3.02
C PRO A 52 -8.08 15.02 4.20
N TYR A 53 -7.04 14.56 4.91
CA TYR A 53 -6.45 15.31 6.02
C TYR A 53 -5.49 16.42 5.52
N ASN A 54 -4.73 16.12 4.46
CA ASN A 54 -3.74 17.06 3.90
C ASN A 54 -4.36 18.21 3.07
N ARG A 55 -5.55 18.03 2.47
CA ARG A 55 -6.26 19.16 1.81
C ARG A 55 -6.71 20.21 2.80
N VAL A 56 -7.31 19.79 3.92
CA VAL A 56 -7.81 20.69 4.97
C VAL A 56 -6.66 21.52 5.55
N GLN A 57 -5.50 20.91 5.80
CA GLN A 57 -4.33 21.64 6.30
C GLN A 57 -3.75 22.63 5.27
N ARG A 58 -3.66 22.26 3.98
CA ARG A 58 -3.16 23.16 2.92
C ARG A 58 -4.09 24.34 2.68
N GLU A 59 -5.41 24.12 2.68
CA GLU A 59 -6.41 25.19 2.52
C GLU A 59 -6.41 26.16 3.71
N GLN A 60 -6.13 25.69 4.93
CA GLN A 60 -5.98 26.55 6.11
C GLN A 60 -4.70 27.42 6.05
N ILE A 61 -3.59 26.87 5.52
CA ILE A 61 -2.32 27.61 5.38
C ILE A 61 -2.43 28.75 4.35
N HIS A 62 -3.23 28.57 3.30
CA HIS A 62 -3.44 29.60 2.26
C HIS A 62 -4.51 30.65 2.60
N LYS A 63 -5.33 30.45 3.64
CA LYS A 63 -6.31 31.45 4.11
C LYS A 63 -5.74 32.48 5.10
N ASN A 64 -4.60 32.17 5.73
CA ASN A 64 -3.96 33.04 6.73
C ASN A 64 -2.77 33.83 6.16
N LYS A 65 -2.74 34.07 4.85
CA LYS A 65 -1.68 34.82 4.16
C LYS A 65 -2.25 36.00 3.40
#